data_AF-A0A1W9XEH9-F1
#
_entry.id   AF-A0A1W9XEH9-F1
#
_cell.length_a   1.000
_cell.length_b   1.000
_cell.length_c   1.000
_cell.angle_alpha   90.00
_cell.angle_beta   90.00
_cell.angle_gamma   90.00
#
_symmetry.space_group_name_H-M   'P 1'
#
loop_
_entity.id
_entity.type
_entity.pdbx_description
1 polymer ?
#
loop_
_entity_poly.entity_id
_entity_poly.type
_entity_poly.pdbx_seq_one_letter_code
_entity_poly.pdbx_strand_id
1 'polypeptide(L)' 'MPNEKKFKNDRDLAVDISRTKVKFEIYGEEMIEKKVKSSGNSGRVYLPPDWVGHQVKIIRID' A
#
# COMPACT_ATOMS: atom_id res chain seq x y z
N MET A 1 48.60 -17.09 -19.09
CA MET A 1 47.59 -16.37 -19.89
C MET A 1 46.79 -15.48 -18.95
N PRO A 2 46.63 -14.20 -19.26
CA PRO A 2 45.90 -13.26 -18.42
C PRO A 2 44.41 -13.53 -18.57
N ASN A 3 43.63 -13.49 -17.48
CA ASN A 3 42.24 -13.11 -17.63
C ASN A 3 41.75 -12.39 -16.38
N GLU A 4 41.74 -11.07 -16.50
CA GLU A 4 40.96 -10.16 -15.67
C GLU A 4 39.49 -10.57 -15.75
N LYS A 5 38.90 -10.99 -14.63
CA LYS A 5 37.47 -10.82 -14.40
C LYS A 5 37.25 -10.12 -13.09
N LYS A 6 37.33 -8.80 -13.21
CA LYS A 6 36.93 -7.79 -12.23
C LYS A 6 35.39 -7.71 -12.22
N PHE A 7 34.86 -7.52 -11.01
CA PHE A 7 33.51 -7.05 -10.65
C PHE A 7 32.31 -7.99 -10.82
N LYS A 8 31.79 -8.46 -9.68
CA LYS A 8 30.49 -7.96 -9.19
C LYS A 8 30.63 -7.61 -7.71
N ASN A 9 30.35 -6.35 -7.39
CA ASN A 9 30.39 -5.82 -6.03
C ASN A 9 29.33 -6.52 -5.17
N ASP A 10 29.75 -7.09 -4.03
CA ASP A 10 28.86 -7.53 -2.94
C ASP A 10 28.22 -6.34 -2.18
N ARG A 11 27.78 -5.30 -2.92
CA ARG A 11 27.10 -4.10 -2.40
C ARG A 11 25.64 -3.98 -2.83
N ASP A 12 25.09 -5.01 -3.45
CA ASP A 12 23.66 -5.08 -3.77
C ASP A 12 22.84 -5.87 -2.73
N LEU A 13 23.46 -6.20 -1.59
CA LEU A 13 22.75 -6.47 -0.33
C LEU A 13 22.49 -5.16 0.42
N ALA A 14 22.21 -4.08 -0.32
CA ALA A 14 21.49 -2.94 0.21
C ALA A 14 20.10 -3.48 0.58
N VAL A 15 20.02 -3.96 1.82
CA VAL A 15 18.81 -4.38 2.50
C VAL A 15 17.75 -3.37 2.12
N ASP A 16 16.82 -3.82 1.30
CA ASP A 16 15.64 -3.08 0.96
C ASP A 16 14.78 -3.03 2.22
N ILE A 17 15.09 -2.07 3.10
CA ILE A 17 14.23 -1.69 4.22
C ILE A 17 13.00 -0.95 3.66
N SER A 18 12.70 -1.04 2.35
CA SER A 18 11.41 -0.64 1.82
C SER A 18 10.35 -1.56 2.41
N ARG A 19 9.68 -1.01 3.43
CA ARG A 19 8.31 -1.32 3.83
C ARG A 19 7.95 -2.79 3.62
N THR A 20 8.31 -3.63 4.60
CA THR A 20 7.88 -5.03 4.66
C THR A 20 6.44 -5.12 4.14
N LYS A 21 6.24 -5.72 2.97
CA LYS A 21 4.94 -5.73 2.30
C LYS A 21 3.97 -6.52 3.16
N VAL A 22 3.10 -5.82 3.89
CA VAL A 22 2.11 -6.45 4.76
C VAL A 22 0.91 -6.89 3.92
N LYS A 23 0.50 -8.15 4.07
CA LYS A 23 -0.73 -8.67 3.48
C LYS A 23 -1.85 -8.52 4.51
N PHE A 24 -2.95 -7.89 4.11
CA PHE A 24 -4.20 -7.86 4.87
C PHE A 24 -5.19 -8.84 4.23
N GLU A 25 -5.82 -9.68 5.04
CA GLU A 25 -6.95 -10.54 4.64
C GLU A 25 -8.21 -10.05 5.35
N ILE A 26 -9.25 -9.73 4.58
CA ILE A 26 -10.45 -9.08 5.08
C ILE A 26 -11.66 -9.73 4.40
N TYR A 27 -12.68 -9.98 5.20
CA TYR A 27 -13.98 -10.44 4.74
C TYR A 27 -14.92 -9.23 4.61
N GLY A 28 -15.63 -9.15 3.49
CA GLY A 28 -16.60 -8.10 3.20
C GLY A 28 -17.41 -8.46 1.97
N GLU A 29 -18.52 -7.76 1.77
CA GLU A 29 -19.42 -7.98 0.63
C GLU A 29 -18.95 -7.24 -0.62
N GLU A 30 -18.43 -6.03 -0.45
CA GLU A 30 -18.01 -5.15 -1.54
C GLU A 30 -16.74 -4.35 -1.18
N MET A 31 -15.87 -4.11 -2.16
CA MET A 31 -14.65 -3.29 -2.03
C MET A 31 -14.66 -2.17 -3.07
N ILE A 32 -14.47 -0.93 -2.62
CA ILE A 32 -14.37 0.25 -3.48
C ILE A 32 -13.11 1.03 -3.14
N GLU A 33 -12.35 1.43 -4.17
CA GLU A 33 -11.20 2.33 -4.02
C GLU A 33 -11.60 3.77 -4.33
N LYS A 34 -11.32 4.69 -3.38
CA LYS A 34 -11.57 6.13 -3.56
C LYS A 34 -10.43 6.94 -2.97
N LYS A 35 -10.08 8.03 -3.64
CA LYS A 35 -9.13 9.01 -3.12
C LYS A 35 -9.79 9.88 -2.04
N VAL A 36 -9.13 9.98 -0.89
CA VAL A 36 -9.54 10.87 0.19
C VAL A 36 -9.51 12.33 -0.28
N LYS A 37 -10.58 13.08 -0.03
CA LYS A 37 -10.66 14.52 -0.31
C LYS A 37 -10.49 15.30 0.98
N SER A 38 -9.90 16.50 0.91
CA SER A 38 -9.74 17.36 2.07
C SER A 38 -11.08 17.93 2.56
N SER A 39 -11.14 18.16 3.86
CA SER A 39 -12.27 18.74 4.56
C SER A 39 -11.80 19.40 5.86
N GLY A 40 -11.43 20.68 5.79
CA GLY A 40 -10.84 21.35 6.96
C GLY A 40 -9.64 20.54 7.47
N ASN A 41 -9.71 20.08 8.72
CA ASN A 41 -8.66 19.32 9.38
C ASN A 41 -8.79 17.78 9.21
N SER A 42 -9.71 17.31 8.36
CA SER A 42 -9.97 15.88 8.15
C SER A 42 -10.06 15.51 6.66
N GLY A 43 -10.01 14.19 6.39
CA GLY A 43 -10.30 13.62 5.09
C GLY A 43 -11.74 13.11 5.00
N ARG A 44 -12.40 13.32 3.85
CA ARG A 44 -13.71 12.74 3.52
C ARG A 44 -13.60 11.73 2.39
N VAL A 45 -14.37 10.66 2.50
CA VAL A 45 -14.65 9.70 1.43
C VAL A 45 -16.15 9.58 1.29
N TYR A 46 -16.69 9.78 0.08
CA TYR A 46 -18.10 9.61 -0.21
C TYR A 46 -18.36 8.17 -0.65
N LEU A 47 -19.14 7.44 0.14
CA LEU A 47 -19.55 6.06 -0.13
C LEU A 47 -20.92 6.05 -0.83
N PRO A 48 -21.29 4.94 -1.51
CA PRO A 48 -22.62 4.77 -2.06
C PRO A 48 -23.72 5.00 -0.99
N PRO A 49 -24.88 5.61 -1.35
CA PRO A 49 -25.92 5.95 -0.39
C PRO A 49 -26.62 4.72 0.22
N ASP A 50 -26.63 3.60 -0.48
CA ASP A 50 -27.11 2.30 -0.02
C ASP A 50 -26.26 1.72 1.13
N TRP A 51 -25.02 2.19 1.31
CA TRP A 51 -24.17 1.81 2.46
C TRP A 51 -24.53 2.57 3.75
N VAL A 52 -25.47 3.51 3.73
CA VAL A 52 -25.92 4.20 4.95
C VAL A 52 -26.45 3.17 5.95
N GLY A 53 -25.93 3.22 7.18
CA GLY A 53 -26.27 2.27 8.24
C GLY A 53 -25.43 0.99 8.27
N HIS A 54 -24.58 0.74 7.27
CA HIS A 54 -23.69 -0.42 7.23
C HIS A 54 -22.35 -0.13 7.93
N GLN A 55 -21.74 -1.17 8.47
CA GLN A 55 -20.42 -1.08 9.09
C GLN A 55 -19.32 -1.27 8.05
N VAL A 56 -18.44 -0.27 7.90
CA VAL A 56 -17.36 -0.26 6.90
C VAL A 56 -15.98 -0.28 7.54
N LYS A 57 -15.00 -0.88 6.85
CA LYS A 57 -13.57 -0.81 7.20
C LYS A 57 -12.82 -0.06 6.10
N ILE A 58 -11.96 0.88 6.48
CA ILE A 58 -11.14 1.67 5.55
C ILE A 58 -9.68 1.29 5.79
N ILE A 59 -8.94 1.04 4.72
CA ILE A 59 -7.52 0.68 4.74
C ILE A 59 -6.79 1.72 3.90
N ARG A 60 -5.74 2.32 4.48
CA ARG A 60 -4.83 3.18 3.74
C ARG A 60 -3.78 2.30 3.04
N ILE A 61 -3.56 2.52 1.75
CA ILE A 61 -2.72 1.66 0.89
C ILE A 61 -1.48 2.36 0.31
N ASP A 62 -1.19 3.61 0.71
CA ASP A 62 -0.12 4.48 0.18
C ASP A 62 0.94 4.92 1.22
#